data_AF-A0A9R1K1T1-F1
#
_entry.id   AF-A0A9R1K1T1-F1
#
_cell.length_a   1.000
_cell.length_b   1.000
_cell.length_c   1.000
_cell.angle_alpha   90.00
_cell.angle_beta   90.00
_cell.angle_gamma   90.00
#
_symmetry.space_group_name_H-M   'P 1'
#
loop_
_entity.id
_entity.type
_entity.pdbx_description
1 polymer ?
#
loop_
_entity_poly.entity_id
_entity_poly.type
_entity_poly.pdbx_seq_one_letter_code
_entity_poly.pdbx_strand_id
1 'polypeptide(L)'
;EKNPTTIKNFGIWLCYQSRTGYHNMYKEYRDTTLNGAVEQMYTEMASRHRVRSPCIQIIKTATVHFNICKRDNTKQFHKSDIRFPLVYQKVRPLTRKLKTTFKA
;
A
#
# COMPACT_ATOMS: atom_id res chain seq x y z
N GLU A 1 15.53 0.41 7.37
CA GLU A 1 15.60 1.33 6.20
C GLU A 1 16.66 2.40 6.46
N LYS A 2 17.49 2.78 5.49
CA LYS A 2 18.59 3.75 5.72
C LYS A 2 18.07 5.17 5.99
N ASN A 3 17.02 5.59 5.26
CA ASN A 3 16.40 6.92 5.38
C ASN A 3 14.86 6.76 5.35
N PRO A 4 14.17 6.76 6.50
CA PRO A 4 12.71 6.61 6.57
C PRO A 4 11.96 7.91 6.24
N THR A 5 12.66 9.02 6.03
CA THR A 5 12.06 10.33 5.72
C THR A 5 11.74 10.50 4.24
N THR A 6 12.30 9.66 3.37
CA THR A 6 12.15 9.75 1.92
C THR A 6 11.21 8.67 1.41
N ILE A 7 10.26 9.07 0.56
CA ILE A 7 9.35 8.13 -0.10
C ILE A 7 10.09 7.44 -1.24
N LYS A 8 9.92 6.12 -1.35
CA LYS A 8 10.44 5.28 -2.43
C LYS A 8 9.32 4.45 -3.02
N ASN A 9 9.56 3.90 -4.20
CA ASN A 9 8.71 2.88 -4.78
C ASN A 9 9.38 1.51 -4.59
N PHE A 10 8.62 0.52 -4.14
CA PHE A 10 9.08 -0.83 -3.87
C PHE A 10 8.37 -1.81 -4.81
N GLY A 11 9.14 -2.57 -5.57
CA GLY A 11 8.67 -3.72 -6.32
C GLY A 11 8.76 -4.98 -5.47
N ILE A 12 7.66 -5.72 -5.39
CA ILE A 12 7.55 -6.97 -4.65
C ILE A 12 7.13 -8.06 -5.63
N TRP A 13 7.98 -9.07 -5.79
CA TRP A 13 7.66 -10.31 -6.49
C TRP A 13 7.25 -11.33 -5.45
N LEU A 14 6.07 -11.90 -5.62
CA LEU A 14 5.49 -12.84 -4.68
C LEU A 14 4.88 -14.04 -5.42
N CYS A 15 4.96 -15.21 -4.81
CA CYS A 15 4.15 -16.35 -5.15
C CYS A 15 3.09 -16.49 -4.06
N TYR A 16 1.83 -16.72 -4.42
CA TYR A 16 0.78 -16.93 -3.44
C TYR A 16 -0.07 -18.16 -3.78
N GLN A 17 -0.55 -18.82 -2.74
CA GLN A 17 -1.47 -19.94 -2.86
C GLN A 17 -2.91 -19.42 -2.95
N SER A 18 -3.58 -19.70 -4.07
CA SER A 18 -5.02 -19.56 -4.23
C SER A 18 -5.71 -20.89 -3.90
N ARG A 19 -7.04 -20.91 -4.03
CA ARG A 19 -7.83 -22.16 -3.90
C ARG A 19 -7.53 -23.20 -4.98
N THR A 20 -6.96 -22.77 -6.10
CA THR A 20 -6.75 -23.61 -7.30
C THR A 20 -5.28 -23.97 -7.52
N GLY A 21 -4.34 -23.23 -6.91
CA GLY A 21 -2.92 -23.49 -7.08
C GLY A 21 -2.06 -22.30 -6.68
N TYR A 22 -0.80 -22.33 -7.11
CA TYR A 22 0.17 -21.27 -6.86
C TYR A 22 0.22 -20.28 -8.02
N HIS A 23 0.27 -18.99 -7.70
CA HIS A 23 0.34 -17.92 -8.69
C HIS A 23 1.47 -16.95 -8.39
N ASN A 24 2.26 -16.65 -9.41
CA ASN A 24 3.27 -15.59 -9.34
C ASN A 24 2.61 -14.24 -9.62
N MET A 25 2.98 -13.26 -8.81
CA MET A 25 2.49 -11.90 -8.91
C MET A 25 3.63 -10.91 -8.67
N TYR A 26 3.58 -9.82 -9.41
CA TYR A 26 4.37 -8.64 -9.13
C TYR A 26 3.45 -7.56 -8.58
N LYS A 27 3.88 -6.78 -7.59
CA LYS A 27 3.17 -5.57 -7.13
C LYS A 27 4.16 -4.46 -6.82
N GLU A 28 3.68 -3.23 -6.92
CA GLU A 28 4.47 -2.03 -6.66
C GLU A 28 3.75 -1.20 -5.60
N TYR A 29 4.48 -0.75 -4.59
CA TYR A 29 3.99 0.06 -3.49
C TYR A 29 4.82 1.31 -3.34
N ARG A 30 4.19 2.41 -2.93
CA ARG A 30 4.87 3.67 -2.61
C ARG A 30 4.85 3.85 -1.10
N ASP A 31 6.01 3.79 -0.48
CA ASP A 31 6.14 3.90 0.97
C ASP A 31 7.52 4.47 1.35
N THR A 32 7.67 4.82 2.62
CA THR A 32 8.91 5.27 3.26
C THR A 32 9.85 4.12 3.61
N THR A 33 9.31 2.92 3.88
CA THR A 33 10.08 1.74 4.31
C THR A 33 9.66 0.48 3.57
N LEU A 34 10.59 -0.47 3.45
CA LEU A 34 10.27 -1.78 2.87
C LEU A 34 9.22 -2.54 3.70
N ASN A 35 9.30 -2.45 5.03
CA ASN A 35 8.38 -3.13 5.94
C ASN A 35 6.93 -2.63 5.75
N GLY A 36 6.73 -1.32 5.64
CA GLY A 36 5.41 -0.75 5.36
C GLY A 36 4.87 -1.17 4.00
N ALA A 37 5.72 -1.24 2.97
CA ALA A 37 5.33 -1.75 1.65
C ALA A 37 4.89 -3.23 1.70
N VAL A 38 5.57 -4.05 2.52
CA VAL A 38 5.19 -5.45 2.73
C VAL A 38 3.88 -5.57 3.52
N GLU A 39 3.65 -4.72 4.52
CA GLU A 39 2.38 -4.66 5.24
C GLU A 39 1.21 -4.29 4.32
N GLN A 40 1.38 -3.25 3.49
CA GLN A 40 0.41 -2.87 2.47
C GLN A 40 0.12 -4.04 1.50
N MET A 41 1.15 -4.78 1.12
CA MET A 41 1.01 -5.98 0.30
C MET A 41 0.13 -7.04 0.97
N TYR A 42 0.37 -7.34 2.25
CA TYR A 42 -0.45 -8.29 3.00
C TYR A 42 -1.92 -7.85 3.08
N THR A 43 -2.19 -6.58 3.38
CA THR A 43 -3.57 -6.05 3.44
C THR A 43 -4.26 -6.15 2.08
N GLU A 44 -3.56 -5.80 1.00
CA GLU A 44 -4.12 -5.86 -0.34
C GLU A 44 -4.39 -7.29 -0.79
N MET A 45 -3.47 -8.22 -0.50
CA MET A 45 -3.63 -9.64 -0.84
C MET A 45 -4.79 -10.28 -0.06
N ALA A 46 -4.96 -9.90 1.21
CA ALA A 46 -6.10 -10.32 2.02
C ALA A 46 -7.43 -9.80 1.47
N SER A 47 -7.49 -8.53 1.03
CA SER A 47 -8.71 -7.92 0.50
C SER A 47 -9.07 -8.40 -0.91
N ARG A 48 -8.15 -8.23 -1.88
CA ARG A 48 -8.44 -8.47 -3.30
C ARG A 48 -8.44 -9.94 -3.68
N HIS A 49 -7.57 -10.74 -3.06
CA HIS A 49 -7.36 -12.13 -3.45
C HIS A 49 -7.75 -13.12 -2.34
N ARG A 50 -8.18 -12.64 -1.17
CA ARG A 50 -8.58 -13.45 0.00
C ARG A 50 -7.49 -14.42 0.45
N VAL A 51 -6.24 -13.97 0.35
CA VAL A 51 -5.06 -14.77 0.70
C VAL A 51 -4.64 -14.47 2.14
N ARG A 52 -4.33 -15.52 2.90
CA ARG A 52 -3.82 -15.39 4.27
C ARG A 52 -2.30 -15.21 4.25
N SER A 53 -1.75 -14.57 5.29
CA SER A 53 -0.30 -14.34 5.39
C SER A 53 0.57 -15.60 5.18
N PRO A 54 0.25 -16.77 5.76
CA PRO A 54 1.05 -17.99 5.55
C PRO A 54 1.05 -18.51 4.10
N CYS A 55 0.06 -18.10 3.30
CA CYS A 55 -0.10 -18.52 1.92
C CYS A 55 0.66 -17.62 0.93
N ILE A 56 1.48 -16.69 1.41
CA ILE A 56 2.22 -15.72 0.59
C ILE A 56 3.71 -15.95 0.82
N GLN A 57 4.44 -16.16 -0.28
CA GLN A 57 5.88 -16.23 -0.30
C GLN A 57 6.44 -15.05 -1.09
N ILE A 58 7.26 -14.23 -0.45
CA ILE A 58 7.98 -13.14 -1.11
C ILE A 58 9.24 -13.72 -1.75
N ILE A 59 9.37 -13.58 -3.07
CA ILE A 59 10.51 -14.08 -3.84
C ILE A 59 11.63 -13.04 -3.84
N LYS A 60 11.27 -11.79 -4.13
CA LYS A 60 12.22 -10.68 -4.25
C LYS A 60 11.54 -9.39 -3.85
N THR A 61 12.32 -8.50 -3.26
CA THR A 61 11.97 -7.10 -3.08
C THR A 61 13.06 -6.22 -3.67
N ALA A 62 12.68 -5.09 -4.25
CA ALA A 62 13.62 -4.11 -4.78
C ALA A 62 13.05 -2.70 -4.69
N THR A 63 13.92 -1.71 -4.54
CA THR A 63 13.56 -0.31 -4.78
C THR A 63 13.54 -0.06 -6.28
N VAL A 64 12.48 0.59 -6.77
CA VAL A 64 12.25 0.84 -8.19
C VAL A 64 12.26 2.35 -8.43
N HIS A 65 13.01 2.78 -9.43
CA HIS A 65 13.05 4.19 -9.82
C HIS A 65 11.73 4.61 -10.48
N PHE A 66 11.31 5.87 -10.31
CA PHE A 66 10.00 6.36 -10.75
C PHE A 66 9.72 6.16 -12.25
N ASN A 67 10.75 6.25 -13.10
CA ASN A 67 10.63 6.03 -14.55
C ASN A 67 10.36 4.58 -14.94
N ILE A 68 10.71 3.61 -14.08
CA ILE A 68 10.65 2.17 -14.38
C ILE A 68 9.38 1.54 -13.79
N CYS A 69 8.65 2.24 -12.94
CA CYS A 69 7.40 1.75 -12.34
C CYS A 69 6.36 1.43 -13.41
N LYS A 70 5.80 0.22 -13.32
CA LYS A 70 4.86 -0.33 -14.31
C LYS A 70 3.41 -0.17 -13.90
N ARG A 71 3.10 0.00 -12.60
CA ARG A 71 1.71 0.03 -12.10
C ARG A 71 1.10 1.43 -12.09
N ASP A 72 -0.10 1.55 -12.65
CA ASP A 72 -0.79 2.83 -12.81
C ASP A 72 -1.15 3.48 -11.46
N ASN A 73 -1.55 2.66 -10.48
CA ASN A 73 -1.82 3.10 -9.11
C ASN A 73 -0.60 3.78 -8.45
N THR A 74 0.61 3.40 -8.83
CA THR A 74 1.86 3.99 -8.32
C THR A 74 2.25 5.20 -9.19
N LYS A 75 2.16 5.06 -10.52
CA LYS A 75 2.50 6.11 -11.50
C LYS A 75 1.69 7.39 -11.32
N GLN A 76 0.42 7.30 -10.91
CA GLN A 76 -0.42 8.48 -10.73
C GLN A 76 0.15 9.46 -9.70
N PHE A 77 1.01 9.02 -8.77
CA PHE A 77 1.59 9.82 -7.70
C PHE A 77 3.00 10.38 -8.01
N HIS A 78 3.48 10.28 -9.25
CA HIS A 78 4.84 10.70 -9.62
C HIS A 78 4.96 12.17 -10.02
N LYS A 79 3.88 12.80 -10.47
CA LYS A 79 3.91 14.22 -10.86
C LYS A 79 4.09 15.11 -9.63
N SER A 80 4.85 16.20 -9.76
CA SER A 80 5.03 17.20 -8.69
C SER A 80 3.75 17.98 -8.42
N ASP A 81 2.97 18.25 -9.46
CA ASP A 81 1.87 19.22 -9.42
C ASP A 81 0.53 18.57 -9.09
N ILE A 82 0.56 17.40 -8.42
CA ILE A 82 -0.66 16.64 -8.09
C ILE A 82 -1.40 17.38 -6.98
N ARG A 83 -2.68 17.64 -7.24
CA ARG A 83 -3.62 18.22 -6.29
C ARG A 83 -4.89 17.38 -6.29
N PHE A 84 -5.38 17.06 -5.11
CA PHE A 84 -6.65 16.34 -4.94
C PHE A 84 -7.57 17.16 -4.02
N PRO A 85 -8.81 17.45 -4.42
CA PRO A 85 -9.77 18.09 -3.54
C PRO A 85 -10.23 17.12 -2.45
N LEU A 86 -10.42 17.63 -1.24
CA LEU A 86 -11.06 16.88 -0.16
C LEU A 86 -12.59 17.05 -0.27
N VAL A 87 -13.21 16.31 -1.18
CA VAL A 87 -14.65 16.44 -1.51
C VAL A 87 -15.57 16.13 -0.32
N TYR A 88 -15.21 15.11 0.48
CA TYR A 88 -15.97 14.74 1.66
C TYR A 88 -15.06 14.74 2.89
N GLN A 89 -15.38 15.60 3.87
CA GLN A 89 -14.64 15.70 5.11
C GLN A 89 -15.40 15.02 6.24
N LYS A 90 -14.92 13.84 6.66
CA LYS A 90 -15.47 13.15 7.82
C LYS A 90 -14.98 13.83 9.10
N VAL A 91 -15.90 14.43 9.85
CA VAL A 91 -15.58 15.04 11.15
C VAL A 91 -15.15 13.94 12.14
N ARG A 92 -13.88 13.98 12.54
CA ARG A 92 -13.32 13.11 13.58
C ARG A 92 -12.95 13.98 14.79
N PRO A 93 -13.53 13.73 15.99
CA PRO A 93 -13.16 14.49 17.18
C PRO A 93 -11.68 14.22 17.51
N LEU A 94 -10.96 15.25 17.97
CA LEU A 94 -9.53 15.18 18.25
C LEU A 94 -9.20 14.13 19.31
N THR A 95 -10.06 13.98 20.32
CA THR A 95 -9.92 12.99 21.39
C THR A 95 -11.22 12.24 21.61
N ARG A 96 -11.13 11.03 22.17
CA ARG A 96 -12.31 10.20 22.47
C ARG A 96 -13.29 10.92 23.42
N LYS A 97 -12.78 11.73 24.35
CA LYS A 97 -13.57 12.51 25.32
C LYS A 97 -14.52 13.51 24.64
N LEU A 98 -14.12 14.04 23.48
CA LEU A 98 -14.89 15.04 22.73
C LEU A 98 -15.91 14.41 21.76
N LYS A 99 -16.04 13.08 21.75
CA LYS A 99 -17.02 12.39 20.91
C LYS A 99 -18.40 12.48 21.57
N THR A 100 -19.30 13.27 20.99
CA THR A 100 -20.69 13.37 21.45
C THR A 100 -21.63 12.49 20.63
N THR A 101 -22.68 11.95 21.27
CA THR A 101 -23.73 11.17 20.60
C THR A 101 -24.68 12.06 19.82
N PHE A 102 -25.02 13.20 20.41
CA PHE A 102 -25.86 14.22 19.80
C PHE A 102 -25.04 15.50 19.57
N LYS A 103 -25.39 16.22 18.52
CA LYS A 103 -24.89 17.56 18.21
C LYS A 103 -26.11 18.45 18.06
N ALA A 104 -26.03 19.67 18.59
CA ALA A 104 -27.01 20.71 18.30
C ALA A 104 -26.89 21.15 16.84
#